data_AF-A0A937YVZ8-F1
#
_entry.id   AF-A0A937YVZ8-F1
#
_cell.length_a   1.000
_cell.length_b   1.000
_cell.length_c   1.000
_cell.angle_alpha   90.00
_cell.angle_beta   90.00
_cell.angle_gamma   90.00
#
_symmetry.space_group_name_H-M   'P 1'
#
loop_
_entity.id
_entity.type
_entity.pdbx_description
1 polymer ?
#
loop_
_entity_poly.entity_id
_entity_poly.type
_entity_poly.pdbx_seq_one_letter_code
_entity_poly.pdbx_strand_id
1 'polypeptide(L)'
;MRVSAGWTLIIVAVLPVAALPRALGDGSPPELRVLFPQAGATLADGQVDMICVLPEGARAPALRVDGKRVAWGPYALPVLAARLDLAPGPHRIALGKTVLTVTVDPEATEAFRSHAGGEGWKDCTVCHEATDEGGRQALGDLKAPTACQQCHSADDFQLAHFHPEKPLAGCHQCHALHGASATSLLKAPVKQLCAACHD
;
A
#
# COMPACT_ATOMS: atom_id res chain seq x y z
N MET A 1 18.35 -44.35 -62.34
CA MET A 1 16.91 -44.60 -62.14
C MET A 1 16.58 -44.32 -60.68
N ARG A 2 15.67 -43.34 -60.45
CA ARG A 2 14.84 -43.08 -59.25
C ARG A 2 15.56 -42.75 -57.92
N VAL A 3 15.59 -41.47 -57.49
CA VAL A 3 14.69 -40.79 -56.51
C VAL A 3 14.42 -41.61 -55.24
N SER A 4 14.65 -41.11 -54.01
CA SER A 4 13.99 -39.94 -53.43
C SER A 4 14.73 -39.36 -52.21
N ALA A 5 14.74 -38.03 -52.14
CA ALA A 5 15.11 -37.24 -50.96
C ALA A 5 14.00 -37.31 -49.88
N GLY A 6 14.40 -37.45 -48.61
CA GLY A 6 13.52 -37.28 -47.45
C GLY A 6 14.06 -36.17 -46.56
N TRP A 7 13.61 -34.94 -46.77
CA TRP A 7 13.83 -33.83 -45.86
C TRP A 7 12.61 -33.72 -44.96
N THR A 8 12.78 -33.99 -43.67
CA THR A 8 11.74 -33.87 -42.67
C THR A 8 11.48 -32.39 -42.40
N LEU A 9 10.39 -31.85 -42.94
CA LEU A 9 9.85 -30.53 -42.60
C LEU A 9 9.39 -30.53 -41.13
N ILE A 10 10.14 -29.87 -40.26
CA ILE A 10 9.67 -29.49 -38.93
C ILE A 10 8.83 -28.21 -39.11
N ILE A 11 7.51 -28.38 -39.15
CA ILE A 11 6.56 -27.27 -39.08
C ILE A 11 6.61 -26.74 -37.64
N VAL A 12 7.30 -25.63 -37.43
CA VAL A 12 7.20 -24.85 -36.18
C VAL A 12 5.84 -24.17 -36.21
N ALA A 13 4.86 -24.77 -35.53
CA ALA A 13 3.57 -24.15 -35.29
C ALA A 13 3.79 -22.86 -34.50
N VAL A 14 3.52 -21.71 -35.13
CA VAL A 14 3.42 -20.42 -34.45
C VAL A 14 2.17 -20.50 -33.58
N LEU A 15 2.35 -20.83 -32.30
CA LEU A 15 1.29 -20.77 -31.31
C LEU A 15 0.87 -19.30 -31.16
N PRO A 16 -0.44 -19.00 -31.16
CA PRO A 16 -0.92 -17.64 -30.93
C PRO A 16 -0.40 -17.15 -29.58
N VAL A 17 0.05 -15.90 -29.56
CA VAL A 17 0.50 -15.17 -28.37
C VAL A 17 -0.53 -15.36 -27.27
N ALA A 18 -0.24 -16.26 -26.34
CA ALA A 18 -1.03 -16.43 -25.14
C ALA A 18 -1.03 -15.08 -24.43
N ALA A 19 -2.23 -14.59 -24.11
CA ALA A 19 -2.42 -13.36 -23.37
C ALA A 19 -1.52 -13.37 -22.12
N LEU A 20 -0.73 -12.30 -21.97
CA LEU A 20 0.11 -12.06 -20.81
C LEU A 20 -0.71 -12.29 -19.52
N PRO A 21 -0.16 -12.99 -18.52
CA PRO A 21 -0.85 -13.13 -17.25
C PRO A 21 -1.05 -11.75 -16.64
N ARG A 22 -2.32 -11.45 -16.36
CA ARG A 22 -2.79 -10.37 -15.50
C ARG A 22 -1.86 -10.27 -14.29
N ALA A 23 -1.35 -9.07 -14.02
CA ALA A 23 -0.46 -8.79 -12.90
C ALA A 23 -0.95 -9.51 -11.64
N LEU A 24 -0.05 -10.25 -10.99
CA LEU A 24 -0.30 -10.94 -9.73
C LEU A 24 -0.73 -9.90 -8.69
N GLY A 25 -2.04 -9.80 -8.47
CA GLY A 25 -2.57 -9.34 -7.19
C GLY A 25 -2.07 -10.32 -6.13
N ASP A 26 -1.82 -9.81 -4.93
CA ASP A 26 -1.23 -10.52 -3.77
C ASP A 26 -2.02 -11.75 -3.26
N GLY A 27 -3.01 -12.24 -4.01
CA GLY A 27 -3.81 -13.40 -3.66
C GLY A 27 -4.76 -13.18 -2.48
N SER A 28 -4.89 -11.95 -1.97
CA SER A 28 -5.79 -11.66 -0.85
C SER A 28 -7.26 -11.70 -1.30
N PRO A 29 -8.19 -12.25 -0.50
CA PRO A 29 -9.62 -12.36 -0.83
C PRO A 29 -10.26 -10.97 -1.10
N PRO A 30 -11.49 -10.90 -1.69
CA PRO A 30 -12.21 -9.65 -1.97
C PRO A 30 -12.79 -9.04 -0.68
N GLU A 31 -11.90 -8.77 0.27
CA GLU A 31 -12.21 -8.18 1.55
C GLU A 31 -11.58 -6.79 1.63
N LEU A 32 -12.13 -5.98 2.53
CA LEU A 32 -11.57 -4.68 2.86
C LEU A 32 -10.09 -4.83 3.24
N ARG A 33 -9.20 -4.18 2.51
CA ARG A 33 -7.77 -4.17 2.84
C ARG A 33 -7.45 -2.95 3.69
N VAL A 34 -7.04 -3.18 4.93
CA VAL A 34 -6.51 -2.12 5.81
C VAL A 34 -5.07 -1.84 5.37
N LEU A 35 -4.82 -0.62 4.90
CA LEU A 35 -3.47 -0.17 4.55
C LEU A 35 -2.76 0.41 5.79
N PHE A 36 -3.51 1.04 6.68
CA PHE A 36 -2.97 1.78 7.83
C PHE A 36 -4.05 2.00 8.91
N PRO A 37 -3.73 1.89 10.23
CA PRO A 37 -2.52 1.34 10.83
C PRO A 37 -2.36 -0.16 10.66
N GLN A 38 -1.12 -0.64 10.81
CA GLN A 38 -0.83 -2.08 10.88
C GLN A 38 -1.48 -2.64 12.15
N ALA A 39 -2.09 -3.82 12.05
CA ALA A 39 -2.69 -4.47 13.20
C ALA A 39 -1.63 -4.78 14.27
N GLY A 40 -1.91 -4.43 15.52
CA GLY A 40 -0.99 -4.56 16.64
C GLY A 40 0.08 -3.47 16.73
N ALA A 41 0.03 -2.44 15.88
CA ALA A 41 1.00 -1.35 15.93
C ALA A 41 0.91 -0.56 17.25
N THR A 42 2.08 -0.25 17.81
CA THR A 42 2.24 0.78 18.84
C THR A 42 2.48 2.11 18.16
N LEU A 43 1.67 3.13 18.43
CA LEU A 43 1.71 4.47 17.84
C LEU A 43 2.41 5.42 18.82
N ALA A 44 3.30 6.27 18.31
CA ALA A 44 4.01 7.27 19.12
C ALA A 44 3.09 8.41 19.58
N ASP A 45 2.00 8.65 18.85
CA ASP A 45 0.99 9.63 19.17
C ASP A 45 -0.41 9.09 18.84
N GLY A 46 -1.42 9.77 19.38
CA GLY A 46 -2.82 9.42 19.22
C GLY A 46 -3.41 9.74 17.85
N GLN A 47 -2.70 10.50 17.01
CA GLN A 47 -3.25 11.02 15.78
C GLN A 47 -2.85 10.15 14.59
N VAL A 48 -3.74 9.21 14.26
CA VAL A 48 -3.48 8.18 13.26
C VAL A 48 -4.52 8.22 12.15
N ASP A 49 -4.08 8.07 10.91
CA ASP A 49 -4.99 7.93 9.78
C ASP A 49 -5.44 6.46 9.68
N MET A 50 -6.74 6.25 9.55
CA MET A 50 -7.30 4.96 9.22
C MET A 50 -7.51 4.90 7.71
N ILE A 51 -6.67 4.18 6.97
CA ILE A 51 -6.71 4.11 5.51
C ILE A 51 -7.00 2.69 5.07
N CYS A 52 -8.05 2.52 4.27
CA CYS A 52 -8.47 1.23 3.72
C CYS A 52 -8.78 1.35 2.23
N VAL A 53 -8.70 0.23 1.53
CA VAL A 53 -9.19 0.10 0.15
C VAL A 53 -10.26 -0.96 0.12
N LEU A 54 -11.41 -0.59 -0.45
CA LEU A 54 -12.52 -1.50 -0.69
C LEU A 54 -12.33 -2.29 -1.99
N PRO A 55 -12.82 -3.53 -2.03
CA PRO A 55 -12.99 -4.22 -3.30
C PRO A 55 -14.07 -3.51 -4.14
N GLU A 56 -13.96 -3.64 -5.45
CA GLU A 56 -14.89 -3.02 -6.40
C GLU A 56 -16.35 -3.41 -6.10
N GLY A 57 -17.26 -2.43 -6.14
CA GLY A 57 -18.68 -2.63 -5.86
C GLY A 57 -19.05 -2.82 -4.38
N ALA A 58 -18.08 -2.87 -3.46
CA ALA A 58 -18.37 -2.98 -2.04
C ALA A 58 -18.83 -1.66 -1.43
N ARG A 59 -19.60 -1.76 -0.34
CA ARG A 59 -20.06 -0.60 0.45
C ARG A 59 -19.11 -0.35 1.60
N ALA A 60 -18.93 0.93 1.93
CA ALA A 60 -18.13 1.34 3.08
C ALA A 60 -18.70 0.75 4.39
N PRO A 61 -17.89 0.01 5.18
CA PRO A 61 -18.34 -0.48 6.47
C PRO A 61 -18.46 0.66 7.48
N ALA A 62 -19.18 0.42 8.56
CA ALA A 62 -19.14 1.30 9.72
C ALA A 62 -17.74 1.24 10.37
N LEU A 63 -17.10 2.39 10.53
CA LEU A 63 -15.89 2.55 11.33
C LEU A 63 -16.27 2.81 12.79
N ARG A 64 -15.67 2.05 13.70
CA ARG A 64 -15.80 2.26 15.14
C ARG A 64 -14.46 2.19 15.84
N VAL A 65 -14.25 3.07 16.81
CA VAL A 65 -13.11 3.07 17.73
C VAL A 65 -13.68 2.91 19.14
N ASP A 66 -13.30 1.85 19.84
CA ASP A 66 -13.80 1.48 21.17
C ASP A 66 -15.33 1.50 21.26
N GLY A 67 -15.97 0.99 20.20
CA GLY A 67 -17.42 0.95 20.06
C GLY A 67 -18.08 2.26 19.60
N LYS A 68 -17.40 3.41 19.71
CA LYS A 68 -17.90 4.70 19.22
C LYS A 68 -17.77 4.79 17.71
N ARG A 69 -18.80 5.29 17.03
CA ARG A 69 -18.79 5.45 15.57
C ARG A 69 -17.91 6.63 15.18
N VAL A 70 -17.08 6.46 14.16
CA VAL A 70 -16.28 7.51 13.54
C VAL A 70 -16.74 7.69 12.10
N ALA A 71 -16.78 8.93 11.63
CA ALA A 71 -17.14 9.26 10.26
C ALA A 71 -15.95 9.04 9.31
N TRP A 72 -16.24 8.55 8.11
CA TRP A 72 -15.26 8.56 7.03
C TRP A 72 -15.05 9.97 6.50
N GLY A 73 -13.83 10.27 6.10
CA GLY A 73 -13.46 11.50 5.41
C GLY A 73 -14.06 11.62 4.01
N PRO A 74 -13.82 12.76 3.34
CA PRO A 74 -14.47 13.12 2.07
C PRO A 74 -13.83 12.43 0.86
N TYR A 75 -13.48 11.14 0.95
CA TYR A 75 -12.87 10.41 -0.16
C TYR A 75 -13.90 9.57 -0.91
N ALA A 76 -13.78 9.53 -2.24
CA ALA A 76 -14.57 8.66 -3.09
C ALA A 76 -14.03 7.22 -3.02
N LEU A 77 -14.91 6.25 -3.30
CA LEU A 77 -14.53 4.85 -3.36
C LEU A 77 -13.52 4.61 -4.50
N PRO A 78 -12.63 3.61 -4.37
CA PRO A 78 -12.58 2.57 -3.33
C PRO A 78 -11.82 2.97 -2.05
N VAL A 79 -11.26 4.17 -1.97
CA VAL A 79 -10.47 4.58 -0.81
C VAL A 79 -11.36 5.05 0.32
N LEU A 80 -11.10 4.54 1.52
CA LEU A 80 -11.69 5.01 2.76
C LEU A 80 -10.57 5.54 3.64
N ALA A 81 -10.68 6.81 4.06
CA ALA A 81 -9.76 7.39 5.02
C ALA A 81 -10.50 8.13 6.13
N ALA A 82 -10.01 8.06 7.36
CA ALA A 82 -10.52 8.83 8.49
C ALA A 82 -9.36 9.20 9.43
N ARG A 83 -9.34 10.43 9.95
CA ARG A 83 -8.42 10.81 11.03
C ARG A 83 -8.98 10.30 12.34
N LEU A 84 -8.17 9.58 13.10
CA LEU A 84 -8.49 9.14 14.45
C LEU A 84 -7.71 10.00 15.46
N ASP A 85 -8.36 10.28 16.58
CA ASP A 85 -7.76 10.93 17.75
C ASP A 85 -7.91 9.97 18.93
N LEU A 86 -6.81 9.32 19.28
CA LEU A 86 -6.72 8.23 20.23
C LEU A 86 -6.01 8.70 21.50
N ALA A 87 -6.54 8.33 22.67
CA ALA A 87 -5.85 8.62 23.93
C ALA A 87 -4.65 7.67 24.12
N PRO A 88 -3.70 7.97 25.02
CA PRO A 88 -2.71 6.96 25.43
C PRO A 88 -3.39 5.67 25.93
N GLY A 89 -2.91 4.51 25.46
CA GLY A 89 -3.43 3.20 25.82
C GLY A 89 -3.90 2.34 24.63
N PRO A 90 -4.44 1.15 24.91
CA PRO A 90 -4.90 0.22 23.88
C PRO A 90 -6.28 0.63 23.33
N HIS A 91 -6.42 0.50 22.00
CA HIS A 91 -7.63 0.84 21.26
C HIS A 91 -8.06 -0.31 20.34
N ARG A 92 -9.38 -0.52 20.25
CA ARG A 92 -9.99 -1.49 19.34
C ARG A 92 -10.68 -0.76 18.19
N ILE A 93 -10.19 -0.97 16.97
CA ILE A 93 -10.77 -0.40 15.75
C ILE A 93 -11.53 -1.50 15.03
N ALA A 94 -12.80 -1.24 14.69
CA ALA A 94 -13.67 -2.18 14.01
C ALA A 94 -14.23 -1.58 12.70
N LEU A 95 -14.21 -2.40 11.66
CA LEU A 95 -14.60 -2.11 10.29
C LEU A 95 -15.55 -3.22 9.81
N GLY A 96 -16.83 -3.13 10.16
CA GLY A 96 -17.75 -4.23 9.94
C GLY A 96 -17.30 -5.49 10.70
N LYS A 97 -16.85 -6.52 9.97
CA LYS A 97 -16.34 -7.78 10.56
C LYS A 97 -14.84 -7.74 10.86
N THR A 98 -14.08 -6.86 10.21
CA THR A 98 -12.64 -6.72 10.43
C THR A 98 -12.38 -5.94 11.70
N VAL A 99 -11.47 -6.43 12.53
CA VAL A 99 -11.11 -5.81 13.80
C VAL A 99 -9.59 -5.83 13.92
N LEU A 100 -9.03 -4.69 14.31
CA LEU A 100 -7.63 -4.57 14.67
C LEU A 100 -7.48 -3.85 16.00
N THR A 101 -6.35 -4.07 16.65
CA THR A 101 -5.94 -3.35 17.84
C THR A 101 -4.73 -2.50 17.54
N VAL A 102 -4.65 -1.33 18.17
CA VAL A 102 -3.45 -0.48 18.20
C VAL A 102 -3.25 -0.02 19.63
N THR A 103 -2.03 0.37 19.97
CA THR A 103 -1.71 0.93 21.29
C THR A 103 -1.07 2.29 21.07
N VAL A 104 -1.55 3.34 21.73
CA VAL A 104 -0.84 4.63 21.75
C VAL A 104 0.08 4.64 22.96
N ASP A 105 1.38 4.71 22.72
CA ASP A 105 2.42 4.77 23.75
C ASP A 105 3.45 5.84 23.37
N PRO A 106 3.35 7.04 23.96
CA PRO A 106 4.29 8.13 23.70
C PRO A 106 5.73 7.85 24.11
N GLU A 107 5.96 6.84 24.96
CA GLU A 107 7.30 6.47 25.44
C GLU A 107 7.91 5.32 24.65
N ALA A 108 7.17 4.74 23.69
CA ALA A 108 7.65 3.60 22.90
C ALA A 108 8.78 4.00 21.94
N THR A 109 9.92 3.32 22.08
CA THR A 109 11.11 3.54 21.25
C THR A 109 11.00 2.94 19.84
N GLU A 110 10.23 1.85 19.70
CA GLU A 110 9.96 1.13 18.44
C GLU A 110 8.52 1.41 17.94
N ALA A 111 8.02 2.61 18.17
CA ALA A 111 6.70 3.01 17.73
C ALA A 111 6.62 3.10 16.19
N PHE A 112 5.44 2.76 15.69
CA PHE A 112 4.96 3.10 14.36
C PHE A 112 5.18 4.59 14.08
N ARG A 113 5.79 4.89 12.93
CA ARG A 113 6.01 6.25 12.47
C ARG A 113 5.25 6.49 11.17
N SER A 114 4.40 7.51 11.19
CA SER A 114 3.79 8.06 9.98
C SER A 114 4.85 8.88 9.22
N HIS A 115 4.85 8.85 7.89
CA HIS A 115 5.81 9.64 7.08
C HIS A 115 5.69 11.16 7.33
N ALA A 116 4.57 11.63 7.91
CA ALA A 116 4.31 13.03 8.24
C ALA A 116 4.66 13.46 9.68
N GLY A 117 5.56 12.77 10.38
CA GLY A 117 6.09 13.28 11.66
C GLY A 117 5.03 13.56 12.74
N GLY A 118 3.99 12.73 12.83
CA GLY A 118 2.96 12.77 13.89
C GLY A 118 1.72 13.61 13.59
N GLU A 119 1.78 14.61 12.71
CA GLU A 119 0.58 15.43 12.40
C GLU A 119 -0.30 14.87 11.27
N GLY A 120 0.15 13.80 10.60
CA GLY A 120 -0.55 13.17 9.48
C GLY A 120 -0.64 14.06 8.23
N TRP A 121 -0.73 13.47 7.04
CA TRP A 121 -1.03 14.25 5.84
C TRP A 121 -2.52 14.57 5.83
N LYS A 122 -2.88 15.84 6.06
CA LYS A 122 -4.27 16.31 5.91
C LYS A 122 -4.73 16.35 4.45
N ASP A 123 -3.79 16.27 3.51
CA ASP A 123 -4.04 16.33 2.07
C ASP A 123 -3.34 15.18 1.34
N CYS A 124 -4.15 14.23 0.86
CA CYS A 124 -3.65 13.09 0.08
C CYS A 124 -3.17 13.51 -1.32
N THR A 125 -3.61 14.68 -1.85
CA THR A 125 -3.23 15.16 -3.19
C THR A 125 -1.76 15.52 -3.30
N VAL A 126 -1.06 15.68 -2.17
CA VAL A 126 0.38 15.94 -2.19
C VAL A 126 1.11 14.78 -2.84
N CYS A 127 0.72 13.54 -2.50
CA CYS A 127 1.34 12.33 -3.01
C CYS A 127 0.54 11.67 -4.14
N HIS A 128 -0.79 11.70 -4.08
CA HIS A 128 -1.65 11.06 -5.08
C HIS A 128 -2.15 12.05 -6.13
N GLU A 129 -2.41 11.56 -7.34
CA GLU A 129 -3.34 12.22 -8.25
C GLU A 129 -4.73 12.25 -7.61
N ALA A 130 -5.53 13.26 -7.93
CA ALA A 130 -6.90 13.32 -7.45
C ALA A 130 -7.83 14.10 -8.36
N THR A 131 -9.09 13.70 -8.34
CA THR A 131 -10.19 14.41 -9.02
C THR A 131 -11.35 14.61 -8.05
N ASP A 132 -12.16 15.65 -8.28
CA ASP A 132 -13.43 15.79 -7.57
C ASP A 132 -14.49 14.87 -8.19
N GLU A 133 -15.17 14.12 -7.33
CA GLU A 133 -16.33 13.29 -7.67
C GLU A 133 -17.49 13.67 -6.74
N GLY A 134 -18.17 14.76 -7.10
CA GLY A 134 -19.36 15.21 -6.37
C GLY A 134 -19.07 15.71 -4.96
N GLY A 135 -17.99 16.49 -4.80
CA GLY A 135 -17.54 17.01 -3.51
C GLY A 135 -16.77 15.98 -2.66
N ARG A 136 -16.41 14.84 -3.24
CA ARG A 136 -15.50 13.85 -2.64
C ARG A 136 -14.25 13.74 -3.49
N GLN A 137 -13.11 13.53 -2.85
CA GLN A 137 -11.83 13.38 -3.53
C GLN A 137 -11.63 11.92 -3.96
N ALA A 138 -11.64 11.67 -5.27
CA ALA A 138 -11.23 10.40 -5.84
C ALA A 138 -9.71 10.39 -5.99
N LEU A 139 -9.02 9.44 -5.33
CA LEU A 139 -7.58 9.32 -5.40
C LEU A 139 -7.17 8.40 -6.55
N GLY A 140 -6.25 8.89 -7.37
CA GLY A 140 -5.59 8.15 -8.43
C GLY A 140 -4.21 7.64 -8.02
N ASP A 141 -3.35 7.47 -9.02
CA ASP A 141 -2.03 6.89 -8.85
C ASP A 141 -1.14 7.74 -7.94
N LEU A 142 -0.22 7.06 -7.25
CA LEU A 142 0.85 7.73 -6.54
C LEU A 142 1.77 8.41 -7.56
N LYS A 143 2.04 9.69 -7.38
CA LYS A 143 2.93 10.48 -8.24
C LYS A 143 4.41 10.18 -7.93
N ALA A 144 4.82 8.92 -7.89
CA ALA A 144 6.24 8.58 -7.67
C ALA A 144 7.04 8.63 -8.98
N PRO A 145 8.29 9.12 -8.98
CA PRO A 145 9.05 9.61 -7.82
C PRO A 145 8.80 11.09 -7.49
N THR A 146 8.05 11.82 -8.32
CA THR A 146 7.94 13.29 -8.25
C THR A 146 7.37 13.80 -6.93
N ALA A 147 6.39 13.14 -6.34
CA ALA A 147 5.85 13.46 -5.01
C ALA A 147 6.92 13.35 -3.92
N CYS A 148 7.76 12.31 -3.95
CA CYS A 148 8.85 12.15 -2.99
C CYS A 148 9.88 13.26 -3.15
N GLN A 149 10.14 13.65 -4.40
CA GLN A 149 11.14 14.67 -4.75
C GLN A 149 10.73 16.10 -4.39
N GLN A 150 9.49 16.33 -3.96
CA GLN A 150 9.07 17.63 -3.44
C GLN A 150 9.72 17.96 -2.09
N CYS A 151 10.13 16.93 -1.33
CA CYS A 151 10.75 17.10 -0.01
C CYS A 151 12.11 16.41 0.11
N HIS A 152 12.36 15.34 -0.66
CA HIS A 152 13.62 14.60 -0.63
C HIS A 152 14.42 14.84 -1.90
N SER A 153 15.73 14.95 -1.79
CA SER A 153 16.59 15.07 -2.97
C SER A 153 16.67 13.73 -3.70
N ALA A 154 16.95 13.74 -5.01
CA ALA A 154 17.25 12.50 -5.72
C ALA A 154 18.49 11.79 -5.13
N ASP A 155 19.40 12.56 -4.52
CA ASP A 155 20.62 12.04 -3.91
C ASP A 155 20.34 11.26 -2.62
N ASP A 156 19.31 11.65 -1.86
CA ASP A 156 18.85 10.94 -0.67
C ASP A 156 18.46 9.48 -0.97
N PHE A 157 18.17 9.19 -2.24
CA PHE A 157 17.69 7.90 -2.72
C PHE A 157 18.76 7.05 -3.42
N GLN A 158 19.98 7.58 -3.66
CA GLN A 158 21.03 6.98 -4.49
C GLN A 158 21.55 5.62 -3.98
N LEU A 159 21.43 5.34 -2.68
CA LEU A 159 21.84 4.06 -2.09
C LEU A 159 20.67 3.11 -1.79
N ALA A 160 19.46 3.63 -1.60
CA ALA A 160 18.30 2.85 -1.19
C ALA A 160 17.59 2.11 -2.35
N HIS A 161 17.81 2.52 -3.60
CA HIS A 161 17.07 2.03 -4.77
C HIS A 161 17.92 1.26 -5.80
N PHE A 162 19.18 0.95 -5.49
CA PHE A 162 19.99 0.09 -6.36
C PHE A 162 19.51 -1.37 -6.22
N HIS A 163 18.47 -1.74 -6.97
CA HIS A 163 18.18 -3.14 -7.21
C HIS A 163 19.08 -3.62 -8.36
N PRO A 164 19.94 -4.63 -8.14
CA PRO A 164 21.08 -4.92 -9.00
C PRO A 164 20.72 -5.39 -10.42
N GLU A 165 19.50 -5.89 -10.65
CA GLU A 165 19.10 -6.42 -11.96
C GLU A 165 18.16 -5.49 -12.72
N LYS A 166 17.17 -4.89 -12.04
CA LYS A 166 16.22 -3.97 -12.65
C LYS A 166 15.71 -2.96 -11.61
N PRO A 167 15.66 -1.66 -11.93
CA PRO A 167 15.01 -0.69 -11.07
C PRO A 167 13.58 -1.13 -10.73
N LEU A 168 13.26 -1.20 -9.44
CA LEU A 168 11.91 -1.52 -8.99
C LEU A 168 10.94 -0.44 -9.50
N ALA A 169 9.73 -0.85 -9.91
CA ALA A 169 8.78 0.04 -10.57
C ALA A 169 8.22 1.16 -9.67
N GLY A 170 8.52 1.14 -8.36
CA GLY A 170 8.21 2.26 -7.48
C GLY A 170 8.57 2.03 -6.01
N CYS A 171 8.79 3.12 -5.27
CA CYS A 171 9.18 3.10 -3.85
C CYS A 171 8.19 2.31 -2.97
N HIS A 172 6.90 2.35 -3.32
CA HIS A 172 5.83 1.67 -2.61
C HIS A 172 5.92 0.13 -2.69
N GLN A 173 6.83 -0.46 -3.48
CA GLN A 173 7.00 -1.92 -3.48
C GLN A 173 7.54 -2.40 -2.13
N CYS A 174 8.57 -1.73 -1.62
CA CYS A 174 9.21 -2.06 -0.34
C CYS A 174 8.73 -1.17 0.81
N HIS A 175 8.36 0.07 0.53
CA HIS A 175 7.98 1.05 1.56
C HIS A 175 6.47 1.15 1.76
N ALA A 176 6.03 1.27 3.01
CA ALA A 176 4.69 1.65 3.43
C ALA A 176 4.65 3.17 3.60
N LEU A 177 4.31 3.88 2.52
CA LEU A 177 4.48 5.34 2.41
C LEU A 177 3.62 6.18 3.37
N HIS A 178 2.53 5.62 3.89
CA HIS A 178 1.74 6.26 4.94
C HIS A 178 2.43 6.16 6.31
N GLY A 179 3.10 5.03 6.56
CA GLY A 179 3.94 4.80 7.72
C GLY A 179 4.21 3.31 7.97
N ALA A 180 5.18 3.00 8.82
CA ALA A 180 5.46 1.66 9.31
C ALA A 180 6.12 1.70 10.70
N SER A 181 6.10 0.56 11.39
CA SER A 181 6.95 0.34 12.57
C SER A 181 8.40 0.05 12.20
N ALA A 182 8.65 -0.52 11.01
CA ALA A 182 10.01 -0.79 10.57
C ALA A 182 10.75 0.50 10.17
N THR A 183 12.06 0.51 10.41
CA THR A 183 12.97 1.59 10.00
C THR A 183 12.80 1.91 8.52
N SER A 184 12.93 3.20 8.17
CA SER A 184 12.76 3.70 6.80
C SER A 184 11.40 3.34 6.18
N LEU A 185 10.37 3.13 7.00
CA LEU A 185 9.00 2.81 6.58
C LEU A 185 8.90 1.54 5.74
N LEU A 186 9.76 0.54 5.97
CA LEU A 186 9.68 -0.71 5.23
C LEU A 186 8.39 -1.48 5.61
N LYS A 187 7.78 -2.16 4.63
CA LYS A 187 6.62 -3.02 4.88
C LYS A 187 6.95 -4.22 5.75
N ALA A 188 8.20 -4.68 5.71
CA ALA A 188 8.72 -5.85 6.43
C ALA A 188 10.26 -5.72 6.57
N PRO A 189 10.91 -6.56 7.39
CA PRO A 189 12.37 -6.64 7.43
C PRO A 189 12.96 -6.90 6.04
N VAL A 190 14.12 -6.30 5.74
CA VAL A 190 14.77 -6.35 4.42
C VAL A 190 14.86 -7.77 3.85
N LYS A 191 15.30 -8.74 4.66
CA LYS A 191 15.40 -10.15 4.23
C LYS A 191 14.07 -10.71 3.72
N GLN A 192 12.95 -10.38 4.37
CA GLN A 192 11.62 -10.83 3.96
C GLN A 192 11.17 -10.13 2.68
N LEU A 193 11.49 -8.84 2.51
CA LEU A 193 11.17 -8.11 1.28
C LEU A 193 11.92 -8.66 0.07
N CYS A 194 13.20 -9.00 0.21
CA CYS A 194 13.97 -9.66 -0.85
C CYS A 194 13.38 -11.03 -1.19
N ALA A 195 13.06 -11.82 -0.15
CA ALA A 195 12.50 -13.16 -0.30
C ALA A 195 11.09 -13.19 -0.91
N ALA A 196 10.40 -12.06 -0.99
CA ALA A 196 9.10 -11.98 -1.67
C ALA A 196 9.19 -12.20 -3.18
N CYS A 197 10.39 -12.02 -3.77
CA CYS A 197 10.62 -12.18 -5.21
C CYS A 197 11.84 -13.06 -5.55
N HIS A 198 12.69 -13.41 -4.58
CA HIS A 198 13.95 -14.13 -4.77
C HIS A 198 14.06 -15.31 -3.80
N ASP A 199 14.51 -16.47 -4.28
CA ASP A 199 14.71 -17.69 -3.48
C ASP A 199 16.17 -17.88 -3.02
#